data_AF-A0A2T6ZIB5-F1
#
_entry.id   AF-A0A2T6ZIB5-F1
#
_cell.length_a   1.000
_cell.length_b   1.000
_cell.length_c   1.000
_cell.angle_alpha   90.00
_cell.angle_beta   90.00
_cell.angle_gamma   90.00
#
_symmetry.space_group_name_H-M   'P 1'
#
loop_
_entity.id
_entity.type
_entity.pdbx_description
1 polymer ?
#
loop_
_entity_poly.entity_id
_entity_poly.type
_entity_poly.pdbx_seq_one_letter_code
_entity_poly.pdbx_strand_id
1 'polypeptide(L)'
;MSIIAPPPHPDPATDTGWLLLDTQPGILAALAAGADTIWANTPLFSDHPLIGTSLPPYIKLIANPPKVIEVVDDKTFTDKLLQHHGFPTPKSCLLEADLRRSIERLSQLVYDLPYPIIVKPLDGRGSEGAQLINGFVGMLDNLDEIFRIYSVVPVEEFLESEESTVTLMPDGQGKFMALPVVQQFEQGSGVMPWNGHVPVTKNSRVLSAMDSWHRAAKTERQKDAELPRLTSVTRIDIRRKDKNGGKFFLFDINPKPNLTRAGRPGRDDQDSLCAIWPLRGLDRSTRPS
;
A
#
# COMPACT_ATOMS: atom_id res chain seq x y z
N MET A 1 -24.67 14.26 -3.67
CA MET A 1 -23.78 13.70 -4.71
C MET A 1 -24.47 12.45 -5.25
N SER A 2 -24.67 12.33 -6.56
CA SER A 2 -25.21 11.11 -7.17
C SER A 2 -24.04 10.24 -7.64
N ILE A 3 -24.17 8.92 -7.49
CA ILE A 3 -23.19 7.95 -8.00
C ILE A 3 -23.76 7.38 -9.30
N ILE A 4 -22.92 7.32 -10.33
CA ILE A 4 -23.28 6.71 -11.62
C ILE A 4 -22.80 5.26 -11.61
N ALA A 5 -23.71 4.32 -11.82
CA ALA A 5 -23.42 2.89 -11.89
C ALA A 5 -24.25 2.23 -13.02
N PRO A 6 -23.71 1.21 -13.70
CA PRO A 6 -24.47 0.40 -14.64
C PRO A 6 -24.85 -0.96 -14.00
N PRO A 7 -26.13 -1.22 -13.63
CA PRO A 7 -27.37 -0.46 -13.86
C PRO A 7 -27.66 0.63 -12.80
N PRO A 8 -28.67 1.52 -12.98
CA PRO A 8 -28.99 2.61 -12.04
C PRO A 8 -29.27 2.17 -10.60
N HIS A 9 -29.75 0.93 -10.44
CA HIS A 9 -29.98 0.26 -9.17
C HIS A 9 -29.22 -1.06 -9.18
N PRO A 10 -27.91 -1.03 -8.92
CA PRO A 10 -27.09 -2.23 -8.97
C PRO A 10 -27.46 -3.15 -7.80
N ASP A 11 -27.50 -4.45 -8.09
CA ASP A 11 -27.75 -5.48 -7.08
C ASP A 11 -26.56 -5.55 -6.11
N PRO A 12 -26.76 -5.37 -4.79
CA PRO A 12 -25.68 -5.47 -3.81
C PRO A 12 -25.03 -6.85 -3.74
N ALA A 13 -25.67 -7.91 -4.26
CA ALA A 13 -25.07 -9.24 -4.39
C ALA A 13 -24.19 -9.39 -5.64
N THR A 14 -24.26 -8.46 -6.61
CA THR A 14 -23.50 -8.51 -7.85
C THR A 14 -22.35 -7.50 -7.85
N ASP A 15 -21.12 -7.95 -8.09
CA ASP A 15 -19.96 -7.06 -7.99
C ASP A 15 -19.81 -6.06 -9.13
N THR A 16 -20.03 -6.54 -10.35
CA THR A 16 -19.70 -5.82 -11.58
C THR A 16 -20.68 -4.69 -11.91
N GLY A 17 -21.83 -4.64 -11.23
CA GLY A 17 -22.88 -3.62 -11.50
C GLY A 17 -22.61 -2.24 -10.91
N TRP A 18 -21.57 -2.11 -10.08
CA TRP A 18 -21.36 -0.90 -9.27
C TRP A 18 -20.30 0.05 -9.81
N LEU A 19 -19.60 -0.35 -10.87
CA LEU A 19 -18.48 0.39 -11.43
C LEU A 19 -18.59 0.38 -12.95
N LEU A 20 -18.26 1.52 -13.56
CA LEU A 20 -17.92 1.52 -14.99
C LEU A 20 -16.51 0.95 -15.15
N LEU A 21 -16.31 0.16 -16.21
CA LEU A 21 -15.01 -0.42 -16.52
C LEU A 21 -13.99 0.70 -16.79
N ASP A 22 -12.74 0.48 -16.40
CA ASP A 22 -11.60 1.37 -16.62
C ASP A 22 -11.05 1.33 -18.06
N THR A 23 -11.85 0.84 -18.99
CA THR A 23 -11.60 0.87 -20.44
C THR A 23 -12.05 2.19 -21.04
N GLN A 24 -11.50 2.59 -22.19
CA GLN A 24 -11.92 3.81 -22.89
C GLN A 24 -13.44 3.85 -23.14
N PRO A 25 -14.12 2.78 -23.63
CA PRO A 25 -15.57 2.77 -23.74
C PRO A 25 -16.30 3.01 -22.42
N GLY A 26 -15.83 2.40 -21.32
CA GLY A 26 -16.43 2.59 -19.99
C GLY A 26 -16.28 4.02 -19.47
N ILE A 27 -15.12 4.64 -19.69
CA ILE A 27 -14.86 6.05 -19.36
C ILE A 27 -15.78 6.97 -20.16
N LEU A 28 -15.90 6.77 -21.47
CA LEU A 28 -16.80 7.55 -22.33
C LEU A 28 -18.27 7.37 -21.92
N ALA A 29 -18.68 6.16 -21.53
CA ALA A 29 -20.02 5.91 -21.01
C ALA A 29 -20.31 6.68 -19.71
N ALA A 30 -19.32 6.80 -18.82
CA ALA A 30 -19.46 7.59 -17.60
C ALA A 30 -19.68 9.08 -17.92
N LEU A 31 -18.93 9.62 -18.88
CA LEU A 31 -19.08 11.00 -19.35
C LEU A 31 -20.45 11.23 -20.01
N ALA A 32 -20.89 10.30 -20.86
CA ALA A 32 -22.20 10.37 -21.51
C ALA A 32 -23.35 10.30 -20.50
N ALA A 33 -23.16 9.61 -19.38
CA ALA A 33 -24.10 9.56 -18.25
C ALA A 33 -24.07 10.84 -17.37
N GLY A 34 -23.24 11.83 -17.71
CA GLY A 34 -23.17 13.12 -17.02
C GLY A 34 -22.19 13.16 -15.85
N ALA A 35 -21.20 12.27 -15.79
CA ALA A 35 -20.15 12.35 -14.77
C ALA A 35 -19.42 13.69 -14.86
N ASP A 36 -19.31 14.40 -13.74
CA ASP A 36 -18.44 15.57 -13.58
C ASP A 36 -17.14 15.23 -12.82
N THR A 37 -17.08 14.05 -12.23
CA THR A 37 -16.00 13.57 -11.37
C THR A 37 -15.76 12.09 -11.63
N ILE A 38 -14.51 11.72 -11.89
CA ILE A 38 -14.06 10.33 -12.05
C ILE A 38 -13.17 10.01 -10.85
N TRP A 39 -13.54 8.99 -10.07
CA TRP A 39 -12.67 8.42 -9.06
C TRP A 39 -12.04 7.14 -9.59
N ALA A 40 -10.77 7.22 -9.98
CA ALA A 40 -10.03 6.06 -10.45
C ALA A 40 -9.55 5.24 -9.24
N ASN A 41 -10.30 4.20 -8.90
CA ASN A 41 -9.89 3.23 -7.86
C ASN A 41 -8.91 2.18 -8.42
N THR A 42 -7.95 2.62 -9.23
CA THR A 42 -6.96 1.79 -9.93
C THR A 42 -5.64 2.58 -10.05
N PRO A 43 -4.47 1.94 -10.01
CA PRO A 43 -3.21 2.64 -10.30
C PRO A 43 -3.23 3.16 -11.73
N LEU A 44 -3.02 4.46 -11.91
CA LEU A 44 -2.99 5.07 -13.25
C LEU A 44 -1.57 5.04 -13.81
N PHE A 45 -1.12 3.92 -14.36
CA PHE A 45 0.12 3.90 -15.14
C PHE A 45 -0.03 4.71 -16.43
N SER A 46 1.08 5.09 -17.07
CA SER A 46 1.05 5.94 -18.27
C SER A 46 0.29 5.34 -19.46
N ASP A 47 0.13 4.03 -19.50
CA ASP A 47 -0.63 3.28 -20.53
C ASP A 47 -2.12 3.10 -20.18
N HIS A 48 -2.56 3.54 -19.00
CA HIS A 48 -3.94 3.36 -18.56
C HIS A 48 -4.91 4.12 -19.50
N PRO A 49 -6.06 3.54 -19.90
CA PRO A 49 -6.99 4.15 -20.86
C PRO A 49 -7.48 5.55 -20.47
N LEU A 50 -7.61 5.82 -19.17
CA LEU A 50 -7.96 7.14 -18.63
C LEU A 50 -6.93 8.23 -18.95
N ILE A 51 -5.66 7.88 -19.13
CA ILE A 51 -4.59 8.81 -19.51
C ILE A 51 -4.65 9.10 -21.02
N GLY A 52 -4.95 8.09 -21.84
CA GLY A 52 -5.13 8.24 -23.28
C GLY A 52 -6.46 8.87 -23.71
N THR A 53 -7.46 8.91 -22.82
CA THR A 53 -8.78 9.48 -23.12
C THR A 53 -8.77 11.00 -22.89
N SER A 54 -9.13 11.77 -23.92
CA SER A 54 -9.29 13.22 -23.78
C SER A 54 -10.51 13.53 -22.90
N LEU A 55 -10.25 13.91 -21.65
CA LEU A 55 -11.29 14.32 -20.71
C LEU A 55 -11.62 15.81 -20.90
N PRO A 56 -12.90 16.21 -20.89
CA PRO A 56 -13.28 17.62 -20.86
C PRO A 56 -12.64 18.37 -19.67
N PRO A 57 -12.26 19.65 -19.80
CA PRO A 57 -11.54 20.38 -18.74
C PRO A 57 -12.29 20.54 -17.41
N TYR A 58 -13.61 20.38 -17.42
CA TYR A 58 -14.43 20.45 -16.21
C TYR A 58 -14.46 19.15 -15.40
N ILE A 59 -13.98 18.04 -15.96
CA ILE A 59 -13.96 16.75 -15.28
C ILE A 59 -12.91 16.76 -14.17
N LYS A 60 -13.33 16.45 -12.95
CA LYS A 60 -12.44 16.26 -11.81
C LYS A 60 -11.96 14.82 -11.77
N LEU A 61 -10.64 14.61 -11.74
CA LEU A 61 -10.04 13.29 -11.59
C LEU A 61 -9.52 13.11 -10.16
N ILE A 62 -10.07 12.14 -9.43
CA ILE A 62 -9.55 11.68 -8.14
C ILE A 62 -8.66 10.47 -8.40
N ALA A 63 -7.37 10.73 -8.51
CA ALA A 63 -6.33 9.72 -8.69
C ALA A 63 -4.95 10.33 -8.38
N ASN A 64 -3.97 9.48 -8.12
CA ASN A 64 -2.57 9.91 -8.14
C ASN A 64 -2.08 10.05 -9.59
N PRO A 65 -1.21 11.03 -9.92
CA PRO A 65 -0.71 11.22 -11.28
C PRO A 65 0.14 10.01 -11.74
N PRO A 66 0.16 9.68 -13.04
CA PRO A 66 0.88 8.49 -13.52
C PRO A 66 2.36 8.45 -13.20
N LYS A 67 3.05 9.57 -13.40
CA LYS A 67 4.48 9.67 -13.04
C LYS A 67 4.72 9.44 -11.55
N VAL A 68 3.77 9.80 -10.69
CA VAL A 68 3.87 9.56 -9.25
C VAL A 68 3.63 8.10 -8.94
N ILE A 69 2.65 7.46 -9.60
CA ILE A 69 2.44 6.00 -9.48
C ILE A 69 3.70 5.24 -9.88
N GLU A 70 4.30 5.54 -11.04
CA GLU A 70 5.52 4.88 -11.52
C GLU A 70 6.70 5.04 -10.55
N VAL A 71 6.87 6.24 -10.00
CA VAL A 71 7.93 6.53 -9.01
C VAL A 71 7.71 5.74 -7.72
N VAL A 72 6.48 5.69 -7.22
CA VAL A 72 6.16 5.02 -5.95
C VAL A 72 6.17 3.49 -6.10
N ASP A 73 5.77 2.98 -7.26
CA ASP A 73 5.78 1.55 -7.59
C ASP A 73 7.22 1.00 -7.67
N ASP A 74 8.19 1.84 -8.10
CA ASP A 74 9.62 1.55 -7.91
C ASP A 74 10.01 1.68 -6.42
N LYS A 75 9.84 0.57 -5.70
CA LYS A 75 10.19 0.45 -4.28
C LYS A 75 11.65 0.86 -4.01
N THR A 76 12.58 0.53 -4.92
CA THR A 76 14.00 0.82 -4.72
C THR A 76 14.29 2.31 -4.84
N PHE A 77 13.68 2.96 -5.83
CA PHE A 77 13.80 4.40 -5.98
C PHE A 77 13.13 5.12 -4.80
N THR A 78 11.92 4.69 -4.42
CA THR A 78 11.18 5.25 -3.30
C THR A 78 11.96 5.16 -1.99
N ASP A 79 12.54 4.00 -1.67
CA ASP A 79 13.39 3.84 -0.48
C ASP A 79 14.58 4.79 -0.49
N LYS A 80 15.29 4.89 -1.62
CA LYS A 80 16.43 5.82 -1.75
C LYS A 80 16.00 7.28 -1.61
N LEU A 81 14.86 7.64 -2.18
CA LEU A 81 14.30 8.99 -2.08
C LEU A 81 13.95 9.33 -0.62
N LEU A 82 13.32 8.41 0.09
CA LEU A 82 12.99 8.55 1.51
C LEU A 82 14.24 8.65 2.38
N GLN A 83 15.22 7.76 2.18
CA GLN A 83 16.50 7.78 2.89
C GLN A 83 17.25 9.10 2.68
N HIS A 84 17.31 9.58 1.44
CA HIS A 84 17.95 10.85 1.09
C HIS A 84 17.32 12.05 1.82
N HIS A 85 16.01 11.99 2.09
CA HIS A 85 15.28 13.03 2.84
C HIS A 85 15.22 12.77 4.36
N GLY A 86 15.97 11.79 4.86
CA GLY A 86 16.10 11.51 6.29
C GLY A 86 14.92 10.78 6.91
N PHE A 87 14.05 10.17 6.10
CA PHE A 87 12.99 9.30 6.61
C PHE A 87 13.61 8.01 7.15
N PRO A 88 13.17 7.49 8.31
CA PRO A 88 13.60 6.19 8.79
C PRO A 88 12.98 5.12 7.92
N THR A 89 13.81 4.42 7.16
CA THR A 89 13.46 3.22 6.41
C THR A 89 14.35 2.06 6.88
N PRO A 90 13.94 0.79 6.68
CA PRO A 90 14.86 -0.33 6.83
C PRO A 90 16.12 -0.08 6.00
N LYS A 91 17.25 -0.60 6.47
CA LYS A 91 18.44 -0.66 5.62
C LYS A 91 18.13 -1.56 4.44
N SER A 92 18.53 -1.15 3.24
CA SER A 92 18.21 -1.90 2.03
C SER A 92 19.35 -1.86 1.03
N CYS A 93 19.41 -2.88 0.17
CA CYS A 93 20.27 -2.86 -1.00
C CYS A 93 19.62 -3.57 -2.18
N LEU A 94 20.12 -3.26 -3.38
CA LEU A 94 19.64 -3.86 -4.62
C LEU A 94 20.66 -4.89 -5.09
N LEU A 95 20.17 -6.07 -5.44
CA LEU A 95 20.95 -7.12 -6.07
C LEU A 95 20.50 -7.30 -7.52
N GLU A 96 21.43 -7.66 -8.39
CA GLU A 96 21.24 -7.83 -9.83
C GLU A 96 21.54 -9.28 -10.22
N ALA A 97 20.97 -9.77 -11.32
CA ALA A 97 21.14 -11.16 -11.78
C ALA A 97 22.60 -11.59 -12.06
N ASP A 98 23.56 -10.66 -12.05
CA ASP A 98 24.99 -10.99 -11.94
C ASP A 98 25.30 -11.55 -10.55
N LEU A 99 25.32 -12.89 -10.46
CA LEU A 99 25.55 -13.62 -9.22
C LEU A 99 26.87 -13.21 -8.54
N ARG A 100 27.95 -13.03 -9.30
CA ARG A 100 29.25 -12.66 -8.73
C ARG A 100 29.17 -11.28 -8.09
N ARG A 101 28.62 -10.30 -8.82
CA ARG A 101 28.44 -8.94 -8.31
C ARG A 101 27.53 -8.90 -7.08
N SER A 102 26.46 -9.67 -7.09
CA SER A 102 25.51 -9.76 -5.97
C SER A 102 26.13 -10.43 -4.74
N ILE A 103 26.93 -11.48 -4.90
CA ILE A 103 27.69 -12.09 -3.80
C ILE A 103 28.70 -11.10 -3.21
N GLU A 104 29.48 -10.43 -4.06
CA GLU A 104 30.44 -9.40 -3.62
C GLU A 104 29.72 -8.29 -2.84
N ARG A 105 28.55 -7.85 -3.31
CA ARG A 105 27.73 -6.83 -2.64
C ARG A 105 27.20 -7.30 -1.29
N LEU A 106 26.67 -8.52 -1.22
CA LEU A 106 26.19 -9.11 0.04
C LEU A 106 27.32 -9.27 1.06
N SER A 107 28.51 -9.70 0.62
CA SER A 107 29.68 -9.81 1.49
C SER A 107 30.13 -8.45 2.05
N GLN A 108 30.07 -7.39 1.24
CA GLN A 108 30.38 -6.02 1.71
C GLN A 108 29.38 -5.52 2.74
N LEU A 109 28.11 -5.91 2.62
CA LEU A 109 27.02 -5.41 3.46
C LEU A 109 26.71 -6.31 4.66
N VAL A 110 27.49 -7.38 4.91
CA VAL A 110 27.17 -8.37 5.96
C VAL A 110 27.07 -7.75 7.37
N TYR A 111 27.79 -6.66 7.62
CA TYR A 111 27.72 -5.92 8.90
C TYR A 111 26.69 -4.80 8.87
N ASP A 112 26.34 -4.29 7.69
CA ASP A 112 25.40 -3.20 7.53
C ASP A 112 23.96 -3.70 7.47
N LEU A 113 23.71 -4.85 6.84
CA LEU A 113 22.40 -5.46 6.67
C LEU A 113 22.28 -6.67 7.61
N PRO A 114 21.74 -6.49 8.84
CA PRO A 114 21.66 -7.57 9.81
C PRO A 114 20.66 -8.63 9.33
N TYR A 115 21.04 -9.89 9.47
CA TYR A 115 20.09 -10.99 9.29
C TYR A 115 19.18 -11.13 10.53
N PRO A 116 17.92 -11.56 10.35
CA PRO A 116 17.32 -11.98 9.09
C PRO A 116 17.01 -10.79 8.16
N ILE A 117 16.90 -11.06 6.86
CA ILE A 117 16.57 -10.08 5.81
C ILE A 117 15.29 -10.47 5.09
N ILE A 118 14.59 -9.49 4.52
CA ILE A 118 13.47 -9.72 3.62
C ILE A 118 13.93 -9.49 2.18
N VAL A 119 13.69 -10.47 1.33
CA VAL A 119 13.77 -10.33 -0.12
C VAL A 119 12.39 -9.96 -0.63
N LYS A 120 12.26 -8.85 -1.38
CA LYS A 120 10.99 -8.45 -1.99
C LYS A 120 11.12 -8.43 -3.51
N PRO A 121 10.24 -9.07 -4.28
CA PRO A 121 10.21 -8.87 -5.72
C PRO A 121 9.69 -7.47 -6.07
N LEU A 122 10.22 -6.89 -7.15
CA LEU A 122 9.81 -5.57 -7.62
C LEU A 122 8.33 -5.57 -8.04
N ASP A 123 7.91 -6.57 -8.82
CA ASP A 123 6.57 -6.67 -9.41
C ASP A 123 5.53 -7.37 -8.50
N GLY A 124 5.89 -7.69 -7.25
CA GLY A 124 4.98 -8.33 -6.30
C GLY A 124 3.92 -7.37 -5.77
N ARG A 125 2.64 -7.79 -5.78
CA ARG A 125 1.55 -7.05 -5.12
C ARG A 125 1.51 -7.36 -3.63
N GLY A 126 1.74 -6.35 -2.79
CA GLY A 126 1.75 -6.53 -1.34
C GLY A 126 2.90 -7.44 -0.89
N SER A 127 2.62 -8.42 -0.02
CA SER A 127 3.60 -9.40 0.46
C SER A 127 3.82 -10.60 -0.48
N GLU A 128 3.23 -10.59 -1.68
CA GLU A 128 3.38 -11.69 -2.65
C GLU A 128 4.84 -11.83 -3.10
N GLY A 129 5.41 -13.02 -2.90
CA GLY A 129 6.80 -13.34 -3.21
C GLY A 129 7.83 -12.79 -2.23
N ALA A 130 7.43 -12.11 -1.15
CA ALA A 130 8.36 -11.69 -0.11
C ALA A 130 8.87 -12.91 0.69
N GLN A 131 10.18 -13.01 0.87
CA GLN A 131 10.83 -14.13 1.56
C GLN A 131 11.70 -13.66 2.71
N LEU A 132 11.56 -14.31 3.88
CA LEU A 132 12.43 -14.10 5.04
C LEU A 132 13.62 -15.05 4.96
N ILE A 133 14.83 -14.49 4.96
CA ILE A 133 16.09 -15.24 4.88
C ILE A 133 16.88 -15.01 6.16
N ASN A 134 17.21 -16.09 6.88
CA ASN A 134 17.78 -16.02 8.23
C ASN A 134 19.30 -15.88 8.30
N GLY A 135 20.01 -16.02 7.18
CA GLY A 135 21.47 -15.96 7.19
C GLY A 135 22.07 -15.91 5.79
N PHE A 136 23.36 -15.56 5.73
CA PHE A 136 24.10 -15.41 4.50
C PHE A 136 24.12 -16.69 3.65
N VAL A 137 24.30 -17.86 4.26
CA VAL A 137 24.25 -19.15 3.55
C VAL A 137 22.87 -19.37 2.92
N GLY A 138 21.80 -19.14 3.68
CA GLY A 138 20.45 -19.22 3.14
C GLY A 138 20.21 -18.22 2.00
N MET A 139 20.79 -17.02 2.05
CA MET A 139 20.73 -16.09 0.93
C MET A 139 21.40 -16.68 -0.31
N LEU A 140 22.61 -17.20 -0.18
CA LEU A 140 23.35 -17.83 -1.29
C LEU A 140 22.57 -19.00 -1.91
N ASP A 141 21.96 -19.84 -1.09
CA ASP A 141 21.17 -20.99 -1.55
C ASP A 141 19.94 -20.59 -2.36
N ASN A 142 19.40 -19.39 -2.14
CA ASN A 142 18.19 -18.89 -2.81
C ASN A 142 18.48 -17.96 -4.01
N LEU A 143 19.70 -17.41 -4.15
CA LEU A 143 20.02 -16.41 -5.17
C LEU A 143 19.72 -16.90 -6.60
N ASP A 144 20.12 -18.12 -6.93
CA ASP A 144 19.92 -18.67 -8.27
C ASP A 144 18.43 -18.83 -8.61
N GLU A 145 17.61 -19.23 -7.64
CA GLU A 145 16.17 -19.37 -7.84
C GLU A 145 15.49 -18.00 -7.98
N ILE A 146 15.88 -17.04 -7.13
CA ILE A 146 15.39 -15.66 -7.21
C ILE A 146 15.69 -15.06 -8.59
N PHE A 147 16.93 -15.23 -9.09
CA PHE A 147 17.35 -14.65 -10.38
C PHE A 147 16.89 -15.41 -11.62
N ARG A 148 16.33 -16.62 -11.47
CA ARG A 148 15.56 -17.25 -12.56
C ARG A 148 14.25 -16.53 -12.85
N ILE A 149 13.71 -15.83 -11.85
CA ILE A 149 12.41 -15.18 -11.93
C ILE A 149 12.57 -13.67 -12.11
N TYR A 150 13.50 -13.05 -11.39
CA TYR A 150 13.67 -11.60 -11.33
C TYR A 150 15.06 -11.19 -11.84
N SER A 151 15.15 -10.15 -12.65
CA SER A 151 16.47 -9.61 -13.07
C SER A 151 17.15 -8.78 -11.99
N VAL A 152 16.36 -8.25 -11.06
CA VAL A 152 16.76 -7.33 -10.00
C VAL A 152 15.90 -7.63 -8.77
N VAL A 153 16.51 -7.63 -7.59
CA VAL A 153 15.81 -7.91 -6.33
C VAL A 153 16.28 -6.99 -5.20
N PRO A 154 15.38 -6.19 -4.59
CA PRO A 154 15.69 -5.50 -3.35
C PRO A 154 15.70 -6.46 -2.17
N VAL A 155 16.68 -6.25 -1.29
CA VAL A 155 16.78 -6.91 0.01
C VAL A 155 16.80 -5.86 1.11
N GLU A 156 16.08 -6.13 2.20
CA GLU A 156 15.85 -5.19 3.29
C GLU A 156 16.11 -5.84 4.65
N GLU A 157 16.53 -5.03 5.61
CA GLU A 157 16.58 -5.40 7.02
C GLU A 157 15.19 -5.84 7.48
N PHE A 158 15.13 -7.01 8.12
CA PHE A 158 13.89 -7.44 8.74
C PHE A 158 13.60 -6.64 10.00
N LEU A 159 12.42 -6.03 10.06
CA LEU A 159 11.91 -5.36 11.25
C LEU A 159 11.02 -6.35 12.00
N GLU A 160 11.42 -6.80 13.19
CA GLU A 160 10.74 -7.94 13.85
C GLU A 160 9.38 -7.54 14.47
N SER A 161 9.23 -6.27 14.83
CA SER A 161 8.22 -5.86 15.79
C SER A 161 6.94 -5.33 15.13
N GLU A 162 6.16 -4.60 15.93
CA GLU A 162 4.83 -4.08 15.62
C GLU A 162 4.74 -3.48 14.22
N GLU A 163 3.85 -4.05 13.41
CA GLU A 163 3.43 -3.50 12.13
C GLU A 163 2.15 -2.68 12.31
N SER A 164 2.14 -1.51 11.71
CA SER A 164 1.03 -0.57 11.77
C SER A 164 0.91 0.16 10.45
N THR A 165 -0.25 0.76 10.26
CA THR A 165 -0.60 1.46 9.03
C THR A 165 -1.18 2.82 9.37
N VAL A 166 -0.80 3.83 8.59
CA VAL A 166 -1.39 5.16 8.62
C VAL A 166 -2.01 5.44 7.26
N THR A 167 -3.33 5.61 7.21
CA THR A 167 -4.00 6.09 6.00
C THR A 167 -3.97 7.61 5.97
N LEU A 168 -3.52 8.16 4.85
CA LEU A 168 -3.47 9.58 4.57
C LEU A 168 -4.60 9.92 3.60
N MET A 169 -5.44 10.87 4.00
CA MET A 169 -6.55 11.36 3.20
C MET A 169 -6.30 12.81 2.79
N PRO A 170 -6.46 13.18 1.52
CA PRO A 170 -6.36 14.58 1.10
C PRO A 170 -7.40 15.42 1.83
N ASP A 171 -7.02 16.59 2.32
CA ASP A 171 -7.92 17.53 3.01
C ASP A 171 -8.66 18.48 2.05
N GLY A 172 -8.39 18.37 0.74
CA GLY A 172 -8.93 19.23 -0.31
C GLY A 172 -8.23 20.60 -0.43
N GLN A 173 -7.25 20.90 0.42
CA GLN A 173 -6.46 22.14 0.45
C GLN A 173 -4.99 21.90 0.05
N GLY A 174 -4.69 20.71 -0.48
CA GLY A 174 -3.35 20.31 -0.88
C GLY A 174 -2.49 19.74 0.25
N LYS A 175 -3.09 19.42 1.40
CA LYS A 175 -2.41 18.69 2.49
C LYS A 175 -3.07 17.35 2.75
N PHE A 176 -2.47 16.58 3.64
CA PHE A 176 -2.98 15.29 4.08
C PHE A 176 -3.36 15.30 5.56
N MET A 177 -4.50 14.69 5.85
CA MET A 177 -4.88 14.32 7.20
C MET A 177 -4.58 12.83 7.44
N ALA A 178 -3.91 12.54 8.53
CA ALA A 178 -3.68 11.16 8.96
C ALA A 178 -4.90 10.60 9.71
N LEU A 179 -5.47 9.52 9.20
CA LEU A 179 -6.52 8.74 9.86
C LEU A 179 -5.95 7.98 11.09
N PRO A 180 -6.80 7.39 11.95
CA PRO A 180 -6.33 6.59 13.08
C PRO A 180 -5.32 5.51 12.66
N VAL A 181 -4.32 5.26 13.51
CA VAL A 181 -3.33 4.20 13.28
C VAL A 181 -4.02 2.85 13.44
N VAL A 182 -3.80 1.97 12.48
CA VAL A 182 -4.29 0.59 12.51
C VAL A 182 -3.11 -0.33 12.77
N GLN A 183 -3.16 -1.08 13.86
CA GLN A 183 -2.17 -2.09 14.20
C GLN A 183 -2.59 -3.41 13.56
N GLN A 184 -1.63 -4.09 12.94
CA GLN A 184 -1.80 -5.45 12.45
C GLN A 184 -1.11 -6.42 13.44
N PHE A 185 -1.72 -7.58 13.70
CA PHE A 185 -1.25 -8.60 14.64
C PHE A 185 -1.30 -10.00 14.00
N GLU A 186 -0.80 -11.03 14.70
CA GLU A 186 -0.76 -12.42 14.20
C GLU A 186 0.03 -12.61 12.89
N GLN A 187 1.28 -12.13 12.87
CA GLN A 187 2.23 -12.38 11.77
C GLN A 187 2.62 -13.87 11.70
N GLY A 188 2.58 -14.46 10.50
CA GLY A 188 3.10 -15.80 10.23
C GLY A 188 4.58 -15.73 9.88
N SER A 189 5.46 -16.36 10.65
CA SER A 189 6.92 -16.31 10.44
C SER A 189 7.48 -14.87 10.32
N GLY A 190 6.86 -13.91 11.01
CA GLY A 190 7.29 -12.50 10.99
C GLY A 190 6.89 -11.70 9.75
N VAL A 191 6.26 -12.31 8.75
CA VAL A 191 5.70 -11.64 7.57
C VAL A 191 4.18 -11.64 7.67
N MET A 192 3.53 -10.54 7.27
CA MET A 192 2.07 -10.51 7.25
C MET A 192 1.55 -11.47 6.18
N PRO A 193 0.59 -12.36 6.53
CA PRO A 193 -0.07 -13.19 5.54
C PRO A 193 -0.73 -12.30 4.49
N TRP A 194 -0.69 -12.73 3.24
CA TRP A 194 -1.32 -11.99 2.15
C TRP A 194 -2.82 -11.81 2.42
N ASN A 195 -3.34 -10.59 2.20
CA ASN A 195 -4.69 -10.18 2.60
C ASN A 195 -5.83 -11.04 2.02
N GLY A 196 -5.60 -11.83 0.96
CA GLY A 196 -6.62 -12.75 0.44
C GLY A 196 -6.67 -14.11 1.16
N HIS A 197 -5.76 -14.41 2.10
CA HIS A 197 -5.78 -15.65 2.89
C HIS A 197 -6.40 -15.45 4.28
N VAL A 198 -6.16 -14.28 4.90
CA VAL A 198 -6.72 -13.92 6.21
C VAL A 198 -7.42 -12.57 6.09
N PRO A 199 -8.74 -12.48 6.41
CA PRO A 199 -9.45 -11.21 6.42
C PRO A 199 -8.77 -10.20 7.35
N VAL A 200 -8.60 -8.96 6.86
CA VAL A 200 -7.97 -7.85 7.60
C VAL A 200 -8.65 -7.61 8.95
N THR A 201 -9.97 -7.80 9.03
CA THR A 201 -10.74 -7.63 10.27
C THR A 201 -10.37 -8.63 11.37
N LYS A 202 -9.72 -9.75 11.03
CA LYS A 202 -9.32 -10.80 11.98
C LYS A 202 -7.90 -10.59 12.51
N ASN A 203 -7.05 -9.89 11.78
CA ASN A 203 -5.64 -9.68 12.14
C ASN A 203 -5.28 -8.19 12.30
N SER A 204 -6.27 -7.29 12.38
CA SER A 204 -6.04 -5.85 12.47
C SER A 204 -7.02 -5.15 13.40
N ARG A 205 -6.59 -4.06 14.03
CA ARG A 205 -7.43 -3.23 14.90
C ARG A 205 -7.01 -1.76 14.88
N VAL A 206 -7.98 -0.87 15.04
CA VAL A 206 -7.68 0.55 15.31
C VAL A 206 -7.08 0.67 16.71
N LEU A 207 -5.95 1.36 16.82
CA LEU A 207 -5.33 1.63 18.11
C LEU A 207 -6.15 2.64 18.91
N SER A 208 -6.65 2.21 20.07
CA SER A 208 -7.36 3.05 21.03
C SER A 208 -6.42 3.85 21.92
N ALA A 209 -5.27 3.28 22.28
CA ALA A 209 -4.21 3.92 23.06
C ALA A 209 -2.93 3.99 22.22
N MET A 210 -2.38 5.19 22.11
CA MET A 210 -1.14 5.46 21.37
C MET A 210 -0.05 5.88 22.37
N ASP A 211 1.15 5.31 22.24
CA ASP A 211 2.33 5.85 22.91
C ASP A 211 2.85 7.12 22.19
N SER A 212 3.97 7.68 22.65
CA SER A 212 4.60 8.84 22.00
C SER A 212 5.05 8.54 20.57
N TRP A 213 5.52 7.32 20.29
CA TRP A 213 6.01 6.92 18.98
C TRP A 213 4.90 6.76 17.95
N HIS A 214 3.75 6.23 18.34
CA HIS A 214 2.55 6.19 17.49
C HIS A 214 2.08 7.59 17.11
N ARG A 215 2.02 8.50 18.09
CA ARG A 215 1.64 9.90 17.84
C ARG A 215 2.63 10.62 16.93
N ALA A 216 3.93 10.41 17.16
CA ALA A 216 4.99 10.94 16.32
C ALA A 216 4.87 10.40 14.89
N ALA A 217 4.77 9.08 14.71
CA ALA A 217 4.61 8.45 13.40
C ALA A 217 3.39 9.01 12.67
N LYS A 218 2.21 9.06 13.30
CA LYS A 218 1.00 9.62 12.69
C LYS A 218 1.19 11.06 12.19
N THR A 219 1.96 11.86 12.93
CA THR A 219 2.20 13.27 12.58
C THR A 219 3.26 13.40 11.48
N GLU A 220 4.37 12.65 11.59
CA GLU A 220 5.43 12.60 10.58
C GLU A 220 4.88 12.16 9.22
N ARG A 221 4.06 11.09 9.19
CA ARG A 221 3.52 10.49 7.96
C ARG A 221 2.72 11.46 7.10
N GLN A 222 2.16 12.54 7.66
CA GLN A 222 1.43 13.54 6.85
C GLN A 222 2.34 14.18 5.79
N LYS A 223 3.64 14.29 6.06
CA LYS A 223 4.63 14.86 5.14
C LYS A 223 5.14 13.85 4.10
N ASP A 224 5.02 12.55 4.39
CA ASP A 224 5.53 11.49 3.52
C ASP A 224 4.80 11.45 2.18
N ALA A 225 3.50 11.81 2.15
CA ALA A 225 2.75 11.92 0.91
C ALA A 225 3.08 13.16 0.09
N GLU A 226 3.60 14.21 0.72
CA GLU A 226 3.97 15.46 0.04
C GLU A 226 5.25 15.28 -0.80
N LEU A 227 6.18 14.43 -0.34
CA LEU A 227 7.47 14.18 -1.00
C LEU A 227 7.32 13.65 -2.44
N PRO A 228 6.61 12.53 -2.69
CA PRO A 228 6.30 12.06 -4.05
C PRO A 228 5.19 12.87 -4.73
N ARG A 229 4.61 13.87 -4.06
CA ARG A 229 3.47 14.67 -4.54
C ARG A 229 2.20 13.85 -4.81
N LEU A 230 1.87 12.96 -3.88
CA LEU A 230 0.60 12.23 -3.92
C LEU A 230 -0.57 13.21 -3.78
N THR A 231 -1.69 12.89 -4.40
CA THR A 231 -2.89 13.73 -4.47
C THR A 231 -4.16 12.97 -4.06
N SER A 232 -4.08 11.66 -3.90
CA SER A 232 -5.20 10.78 -3.54
C SER A 232 -4.93 10.02 -2.25
N VAL A 233 -5.96 9.34 -1.74
CA VAL A 233 -5.86 8.50 -0.54
C VAL A 233 -4.69 7.53 -0.68
N THR A 234 -3.82 7.54 0.31
CA THR A 234 -2.59 6.76 0.33
C THR A 234 -2.50 6.03 1.66
N ARG A 235 -1.96 4.82 1.64
CA ARG A 235 -1.66 4.07 2.86
C ARG A 235 -0.16 3.96 3.04
N ILE A 236 0.33 4.32 4.22
CA ILE A 236 1.74 4.17 4.58
C ILE A 236 1.84 3.04 5.60
N ASP A 237 2.66 2.05 5.30
CA ASP A 237 2.91 0.93 6.19
C ASP A 237 4.23 1.15 6.93
N ILE A 238 4.15 1.00 8.25
CA ILE A 238 5.21 1.30 9.18
C ILE A 238 5.46 0.12 10.11
N ARG A 239 6.71 -0.06 10.52
CA ARG A 239 7.08 -1.15 11.42
C ARG A 239 8.13 -0.72 12.43
N ARG A 240 8.03 -1.23 13.66
CA ARG A 240 9.09 -1.06 14.66
C ARG A 240 10.20 -2.06 14.40
N LYS A 241 11.43 -1.64 14.66
CA LYS A 241 12.60 -2.52 14.53
C LYS A 241 12.57 -3.67 15.54
N ASP A 242 12.33 -3.36 16.82
CA ASP A 242 12.42 -4.34 17.91
C ASP A 242 11.22 -4.27 18.88
N LYS A 243 11.09 -5.32 19.70
CA LYS A 243 9.99 -5.47 20.68
C LYS A 243 10.09 -4.51 21.86
N ASN A 244 11.23 -3.87 22.07
CA ASN A 244 11.41 -2.88 23.14
C ASN A 244 10.76 -1.53 22.78
N GLY A 245 10.32 -1.39 21.53
CA GLY A 245 9.53 -0.26 21.07
C GLY A 245 10.35 0.68 20.18
N GLY A 246 10.18 1.99 20.38
CA GLY A 246 10.93 2.99 19.65
C GLY A 246 10.27 3.47 18.36
N LYS A 247 11.09 4.11 17.51
CA LYS A 247 10.64 4.77 16.29
C LYS A 247 10.11 3.75 15.28
N PHE A 248 9.09 4.18 14.55
CA PHE A 248 8.59 3.47 13.39
C PHE A 248 9.40 3.79 12.14
N PHE A 249 9.69 2.74 11.38
CA PHE A 249 10.30 2.81 10.06
C PHE A 249 9.22 2.66 9.00
N LEU A 250 9.26 3.48 7.96
CA LEU A 250 8.42 3.33 6.77
C LEU A 250 9.05 2.25 5.89
N PHE A 251 8.28 1.24 5.51
CA PHE A 251 8.75 0.14 4.66
C PHE A 251 7.90 -0.09 3.40
N ASP A 252 6.74 0.56 3.30
CA ASP A 252 5.93 0.57 2.08
C ASP A 252 5.05 1.82 1.97
N ILE A 253 4.88 2.32 0.74
CA ILE A 253 3.92 3.37 0.37
C ILE A 253 2.97 2.76 -0.64
N ASN A 254 1.69 2.66 -0.27
CA ASN A 254 0.66 2.19 -1.18
C ASN A 254 -0.16 3.39 -1.70
N PRO A 255 0.09 3.85 -2.93
CA PRO A 255 -0.57 5.01 -3.53
C PRO A 255 -1.97 4.68 -4.05
N LYS A 256 -2.41 3.42 -3.98
CA LYS A 256 -3.77 3.01 -4.30
C LYS A 256 -4.21 1.90 -3.34
N PRO A 257 -4.47 2.26 -2.07
CA PRO A 257 -4.79 1.26 -1.09
C PRO A 257 -6.13 0.59 -1.38
N ASN A 258 -6.31 -0.60 -0.81
CA ASN A 258 -7.64 -1.20 -0.76
C ASN A 258 -8.54 -0.32 0.13
N LEU A 259 -9.71 0.05 -0.39
CA LEU A 259 -10.70 0.89 0.28
C LEU A 259 -12.03 0.14 0.52
N THR A 260 -12.04 -1.19 0.34
CA THR A 260 -13.23 -2.01 0.61
C THR A 260 -13.70 -1.81 2.04
N ARG A 261 -15.03 -1.75 2.19
CA ARG A 261 -15.74 -1.70 3.45
C ARG A 261 -16.86 -2.72 3.45
N ALA A 262 -17.13 -3.33 4.59
CA ALA A 262 -18.29 -4.15 4.83
C ALA A 262 -19.59 -3.35 4.60
N GLY A 263 -20.60 -4.01 4.02
CA GLY A 263 -21.87 -3.38 3.69
C GLY A 263 -22.66 -4.07 2.57
N ARG A 264 -22.01 -4.95 1.79
CA ARG A 264 -22.71 -5.87 0.88
C ARG A 264 -23.04 -7.19 1.59
N PRO A 265 -24.14 -7.88 1.21
CA PRO A 265 -24.46 -9.20 1.71
C PRO A 265 -23.26 -10.16 1.61
N GLY A 266 -22.95 -10.87 2.70
CA GLY A 266 -21.85 -11.85 2.75
C GLY A 266 -20.45 -11.25 2.80
N ARG A 267 -20.30 -9.94 3.08
CA ARG A 267 -19.00 -9.25 3.15
C ARG A 267 -18.76 -8.54 4.47
N ASP A 268 -19.29 -9.10 5.55
CA ASP A 268 -19.26 -8.46 6.86
C ASP A 268 -17.86 -8.31 7.45
N ASP A 269 -16.89 -9.12 6.99
CA ASP A 269 -15.51 -9.15 7.47
C ASP A 269 -14.49 -8.56 6.47
N GLN A 270 -14.95 -7.92 5.38
CA GLN A 270 -14.11 -7.39 4.31
C GLN A 270 -13.70 -5.92 4.46
N ASP A 271 -13.73 -5.35 5.67
CA ASP A 271 -13.16 -4.02 5.88
C ASP A 271 -11.65 -4.03 5.57
N SER A 272 -11.20 -3.09 4.75
CA SER A 272 -9.79 -2.83 4.48
C SER A 272 -9.11 -2.12 5.66
N LEU A 273 -7.77 -2.11 5.67
CA LEU A 273 -6.98 -1.35 6.65
C LEU A 273 -7.36 0.14 6.68
N CYS A 274 -7.79 0.70 5.54
CA CYS A 274 -8.23 2.08 5.44
C CYS A 274 -9.65 2.31 5.97
N ALA A 275 -10.49 1.27 6.02
CA ALA A 275 -11.92 1.37 6.33
C ALA A 275 -12.35 0.72 7.65
N ILE A 276 -11.47 -0.05 8.30
CA ILE A 276 -11.74 -0.79 9.56
C ILE A 276 -12.16 0.11 10.73
N TRP A 277 -11.88 1.40 10.65
CA TRP A 277 -12.27 2.35 11.68
C TRP A 277 -13.79 2.57 11.73
N PRO A 278 -14.37 2.67 12.94
CA PRO A 278 -15.80 2.91 13.10
C PRO A 278 -16.16 4.30 12.59
N LEU A 279 -17.08 4.37 11.62
CA LEU A 279 -17.67 5.66 11.23
C LEU A 279 -18.39 6.23 12.45
N ARG A 280 -18.01 7.45 12.85
CA ARG A 280 -18.83 8.21 13.82
C ARG A 280 -20.23 8.34 13.21
N GLY A 281 -21.25 7.75 13.86
CA GLY A 281 -22.66 7.89 13.47
C GLY A 281 -23.28 6.71 12.72
N LEU A 282 -22.56 5.63 12.44
CA LEU A 282 -23.15 4.36 11.96
C LEU A 282 -23.03 3.32 13.07
N ASP A 283 -24.08 3.24 13.88
CA ASP A 283 -24.25 2.11 14.79
C ASP A 283 -24.30 0.82 13.97
N ARG A 284 -23.43 -0.14 14.32
CA ARG A 284 -23.41 -1.48 13.69
C ARG A 284 -24.73 -2.24 13.90
N SER A 285 -25.59 -1.78 14.81
CA SER A 285 -26.94 -2.30 15.06
C SER A 285 -27.97 -1.97 13.95
N THR A 286 -27.66 -1.07 13.01
CA THR A 286 -28.63 -0.58 12.01
C THR A 286 -28.54 -1.25 10.64
N ARG A 287 -27.77 -2.34 10.48
CA ARG A 287 -27.80 -3.11 9.23
C ARG A 287 -29.13 -3.90 9.15
N PRO A 288 -29.94 -3.73 8.09
CA PRO A 288 -31.10 -4.58 7.90
C PRO A 288 -30.64 -6.02 7.70
N SER A 289 -31.30 -6.93 8.43
CA SER A 289 -31.22 -8.38 8.29
C SER A 289 -31.56 -8.84 6.87
#